data_AF-A0A929ZLH6-F1
#
_entry.id   AF-A0A929ZLH6-F1
#
_cell.length_a   1.000
_cell.length_b   1.000
_cell.length_c   1.000
_cell.angle_alpha   90.00
_cell.angle_beta   90.00
_cell.angle_gamma   90.00
#
_symmetry.space_group_name_H-M   'P 1'
#
loop_
_entity.id
_entity.type
_entity.pdbx_description
1 polymer ?
#
loop_
_entity_poly.entity_id
_entity_poly.type
_entity_poly.pdbx_seq_one_letter_code
_entity_poly.pdbx_strand_id
1 'polypeptide(L)'
;MSARSKQQKKKGGVGKVLLILLAVVSIIAIGVYIAGVIYFQQHFFYRTTVGNTDVSFMDVDSSIDTLTNSTKTYKIKVTAPGDKVYEVKGKDISFSLASDAKASVEKEIKAQNVFTWPLSLIQPEHKEIKVEYSESKLQKQLEDLLSLTKDPVNATISINDDTYKVVEAKYGADTAAVQKEIDEAINNQTYQLTLNKDNFTAPEITSESEQITNAVKKIESYLKSTVSYTIGDSKKVMDKASVLKVLSISDTYDVTVDDAKLQAYVDELAANFNTYGKVRTFRTQAGDDIQIGGGDYGYILDKDSEFNQLKSDLESGMMVERQPMWSQTAQGTLENDIGDTYVEIDYTNQVMYYVLHGERVFSSPIVSGNLNMGSGSPDGVFRIKY
;
A
#
# COMPACT_ATOMS: atom_id res chain seq x y z
N MET A 1 35.34 74.26 -75.15
CA MET A 1 34.33 74.02 -76.20
C MET A 1 34.50 72.60 -76.74
N SER A 2 33.58 71.69 -76.44
CA SER A 2 33.20 70.58 -77.34
C SER A 2 31.92 69.92 -76.82
N ALA A 3 31.13 69.38 -77.74
CA ALA A 3 29.67 69.41 -77.75
C ALA A 3 28.97 68.26 -76.99
N ARG A 4 27.78 68.59 -76.47
CA ARG A 4 26.76 67.64 -75.98
C ARG A 4 26.22 66.79 -77.13
N SER A 5 26.27 65.46 -76.96
CA SER A 5 25.45 64.50 -77.70
C SER A 5 24.29 64.06 -76.79
N LYS A 6 23.04 64.40 -77.18
CA LYS A 6 21.80 63.90 -76.56
C LYS A 6 21.47 62.55 -77.19
N GLN A 7 21.61 61.46 -76.43
CA GLN A 7 20.90 60.21 -76.71
C GLN A 7 19.63 60.13 -75.86
N GLN A 8 18.47 60.29 -76.50
CA GLN A 8 17.17 59.90 -75.93
C GLN A 8 17.09 58.38 -75.85
N LYS A 9 17.13 57.80 -74.65
CA LYS A 9 16.68 56.42 -74.41
C LYS A 9 15.15 56.39 -74.28
N LYS A 10 14.48 55.76 -75.25
CA LYS A 10 13.09 55.28 -75.14
C LYS A 10 12.98 54.35 -73.92
N LYS A 11 12.32 54.78 -72.85
CA LYS A 11 11.81 53.91 -71.77
C LYS A 11 10.37 53.52 -72.10
N GLY A 12 10.17 52.52 -72.97
CA GLY A 12 8.86 52.00 -73.32
C GLY A 12 8.83 50.49 -73.11
N GLY A 13 7.91 50.00 -72.26
CA GLY A 13 7.61 48.56 -72.11
C GLY A 13 7.47 48.12 -70.66
N VAL A 14 8.57 48.04 -69.92
CA VAL A 14 8.63 47.35 -68.61
C VAL A 14 7.74 48.00 -67.55
N GLY A 15 7.68 49.34 -67.47
CA GLY A 15 6.83 50.05 -66.51
C GLY A 15 5.33 49.92 -66.77
N LYS A 16 4.89 49.79 -68.04
CA LYS A 16 3.48 49.57 -68.39
C LYS A 16 3.06 48.13 -68.09
N VAL A 17 3.92 47.15 -68.36
CA VAL A 17 3.68 45.73 -68.03
C VAL A 17 3.64 45.52 -66.52
N LEU A 18 4.54 46.18 -65.76
CA LEU A 18 4.54 46.14 -64.29
C LEU A 18 3.28 46.78 -63.69
N LEU A 19 2.80 47.90 -64.24
CA LEU A 19 1.56 48.54 -63.82
C LEU A 19 0.32 47.69 -64.13
N ILE A 20 0.29 47.03 -65.29
CA ILE A 20 -0.80 46.11 -65.65
C ILE A 20 -0.78 44.88 -64.72
N LEU A 21 0.40 44.32 -64.41
CA LEU A 21 0.55 43.23 -63.45
C LEU A 21 0.08 43.64 -62.04
N LEU A 22 0.48 44.82 -61.55
CA LEU A 22 0.02 45.35 -60.26
C LEU A 22 -1.49 45.60 -60.23
N ALA A 23 -2.06 46.13 -61.31
CA ALA A 23 -3.50 46.32 -61.42
C ALA A 23 -4.25 44.97 -61.41
N VAL A 24 -3.76 43.97 -62.14
CA VAL A 24 -4.34 42.61 -62.15
C VAL A 24 -4.26 41.97 -60.76
N VAL A 25 -3.10 42.03 -60.10
CA VAL A 25 -2.93 41.53 -58.73
C VAL A 25 -3.85 42.26 -57.74
N SER A 26 -4.05 43.56 -57.91
CA SER A 26 -4.94 44.35 -57.05
C SER A 26 -6.41 43.94 -57.22
N ILE A 27 -6.84 43.69 -58.46
CA ILE A 27 -8.21 43.20 -58.74
C ILE A 27 -8.41 41.82 -58.14
N ILE A 28 -7.42 40.93 -58.25
CA ILE A 28 -7.47 39.59 -57.65
C ILE A 28 -7.54 39.71 -56.12
N ALA A 29 -6.71 40.55 -55.51
CA ALA A 29 -6.71 40.76 -54.06
C ALA A 29 -8.06 41.29 -53.54
N ILE A 30 -8.70 42.22 -54.26
CA ILE A 30 -10.05 42.70 -53.94
C ILE A 30 -11.07 41.57 -54.08
N GLY A 31 -10.98 40.78 -55.14
CA GLY A 31 -11.87 39.62 -55.35
C GLY A 31 -11.76 38.59 -54.22
N VAL A 32 -10.54 38.25 -53.80
CA VAL A 32 -10.27 37.36 -52.67
C VAL A 32 -10.79 37.95 -51.35
N TYR A 33 -10.59 39.26 -51.14
CA TYR A 33 -11.11 39.94 -49.94
C TYR A 33 -12.63 39.84 -49.83
N ILE A 34 -13.35 40.16 -50.91
CA ILE A 34 -14.81 40.08 -50.95
C ILE A 34 -15.29 38.64 -50.81
N ALA A 35 -14.65 37.69 -51.50
CA ALA A 35 -14.97 36.27 -51.37
C ALA A 35 -14.81 35.78 -49.93
N GLY A 36 -13.73 36.19 -49.25
CA GLY A 36 -13.52 35.90 -47.83
C GLY A 36 -14.61 36.50 -46.95
N VAL A 37 -14.99 37.76 -47.15
CA VAL A 37 -16.08 38.42 -46.41
C VAL A 37 -17.40 37.65 -46.55
N ILE A 38 -17.71 37.14 -47.75
CA ILE A 38 -18.93 36.34 -47.98
C ILE A 38 -18.80 34.95 -47.33
N TYR A 39 -17.66 34.28 -47.51
CA TYR A 39 -17.43 32.92 -46.99
C TYR A 39 -17.55 32.85 -45.48
N PHE A 40 -16.90 33.77 -44.77
CA PHE A 40 -16.88 33.79 -43.30
C PHE A 40 -18.17 34.29 -42.64
N GLN A 41 -19.22 34.62 -43.42
CA GLN A 41 -20.56 34.79 -42.85
C GLN A 41 -21.15 33.48 -42.32
N GLN A 42 -20.67 32.35 -42.83
CA GLN A 42 -21.18 31.01 -42.50
C GLN A 42 -20.10 30.08 -41.95
N HIS A 43 -18.83 30.50 -41.94
CA HIS A 43 -17.70 29.68 -41.52
C HIS A 43 -16.87 30.39 -40.46
N PHE A 44 -16.23 29.64 -39.58
CA PHE A 44 -15.22 30.18 -38.67
C PHE A 44 -13.99 30.71 -39.43
N PHE A 45 -13.36 31.74 -38.88
CA PHE A 45 -12.08 32.24 -39.35
C PHE A 45 -10.98 31.18 -39.34
N TYR A 46 -9.91 31.47 -40.08
CA TYR A 46 -8.70 30.67 -40.04
C TYR A 46 -8.07 30.73 -38.64
N ARG A 47 -7.49 29.62 -38.18
CA ARG A 47 -6.89 29.48 -36.84
C ARG A 47 -7.88 29.72 -35.70
N THR A 48 -9.14 29.36 -35.90
CA THR A 48 -10.15 29.34 -34.83
C THR A 48 -10.19 27.96 -34.19
N THR A 49 -10.11 27.93 -32.85
CA THR A 49 -10.14 26.70 -32.07
C THR A 49 -11.26 26.71 -31.04
N VAL A 50 -11.84 25.54 -30.78
CA VAL A 50 -12.72 25.28 -29.64
C VAL A 50 -12.08 24.20 -28.79
N GLY A 51 -11.74 24.53 -27.54
CA GLY A 51 -10.82 23.71 -26.77
C GLY A 51 -9.50 23.52 -27.53
N ASN A 52 -9.10 22.25 -27.73
CA ASN A 52 -7.95 21.87 -28.55
C ASN A 52 -8.31 21.45 -29.98
N THR A 53 -9.55 21.67 -30.42
CA THR A 53 -10.04 21.25 -31.73
C THR A 53 -10.00 22.42 -32.71
N ASP A 54 -9.33 22.23 -33.85
CA ASP A 54 -9.34 23.21 -34.93
C ASP A 54 -10.69 23.16 -35.66
N VAL A 55 -11.35 24.32 -35.73
CA VAL A 55 -12.63 24.51 -36.45
C VAL A 55 -12.47 25.51 -37.59
N SER A 56 -11.23 25.79 -38.00
CA SER A 56 -10.92 26.72 -39.08
C SER A 56 -11.70 26.43 -40.35
N PHE A 57 -12.31 27.45 -40.94
CA PHE A 57 -13.08 27.37 -42.18
C PHE A 57 -14.31 26.45 -42.12
N MET A 58 -14.68 25.92 -40.95
CA MET A 58 -15.83 25.04 -40.81
C MET A 58 -17.12 25.84 -40.63
N ASP A 59 -18.21 25.35 -41.21
CA ASP A 59 -19.56 25.83 -40.94
C ASP A 59 -20.12 25.21 -39.65
N VAL A 60 -21.38 25.52 -39.32
CA VAL A 60 -22.02 25.04 -38.08
C VAL A 60 -22.05 23.52 -38.01
N ASP A 61 -22.50 22.84 -39.07
CA ASP A 61 -22.68 21.38 -39.05
C ASP A 61 -21.33 20.65 -39.03
N SER A 62 -20.37 21.09 -39.85
CA SER A 62 -19.01 20.54 -39.86
C SER A 62 -18.28 20.74 -38.53
N SER A 63 -18.49 21.90 -37.89
CA SER A 63 -17.95 22.18 -36.55
C SER A 63 -18.56 21.24 -35.51
N ILE A 64 -19.89 21.04 -35.53
CA ILE A 64 -20.56 20.15 -34.58
C ILE A 64 -20.11 18.70 -34.76
N ASP A 65 -19.99 18.21 -35.98
CA ASP A 65 -19.49 16.86 -36.25
C ASP A 65 -18.05 16.68 -35.77
N THR A 66 -17.19 17.66 -36.05
CA THR A 66 -15.78 17.65 -35.63
C THR A 66 -15.66 17.68 -34.11
N LEU A 67 -16.38 18.57 -33.44
CA LEU A 67 -16.38 18.69 -31.98
C LEU A 67 -17.00 17.46 -31.29
N THR A 68 -18.08 16.90 -31.86
CA THR A 68 -18.67 15.65 -31.36
C THR A 68 -17.72 14.47 -31.50
N ASN A 69 -16.86 14.47 -32.52
CA ASN A 69 -15.82 13.45 -32.65
C ASN A 69 -14.66 13.71 -31.68
N SER A 70 -14.29 14.96 -31.43
CA SER A 70 -13.22 15.28 -30.48
C SER A 70 -13.59 14.90 -29.04
N THR A 71 -14.87 15.02 -28.64
CA THR A 71 -15.34 14.55 -27.32
C THR A 71 -15.18 13.03 -27.13
N LYS A 72 -15.33 12.22 -28.19
CA LYS A 72 -15.14 10.76 -28.14
C LYS A 72 -13.68 10.37 -27.86
N THR A 73 -12.74 11.17 -28.37
CA THR A 73 -11.30 10.95 -28.20
C THR A 73 -10.69 11.74 -27.04
N TYR A 74 -11.52 12.53 -26.33
CA TYR A 74 -11.08 13.36 -25.22
C TYR A 74 -10.41 12.52 -24.13
N LYS A 75 -9.28 13.00 -23.65
CA LYS A 75 -8.58 12.46 -22.48
C LYS A 75 -7.86 13.59 -21.77
N ILE A 76 -7.95 13.60 -20.45
CA ILE A 76 -7.19 14.52 -19.61
C ILE A 76 -6.28 13.73 -18.69
N LYS A 77 -5.02 14.15 -18.62
CA LYS A 77 -4.05 13.68 -17.63
C LYS A 77 -3.99 14.67 -16.48
N VAL A 78 -4.38 14.22 -15.30
CA VAL A 78 -4.35 15.01 -14.06
C VAL A 78 -3.14 14.57 -13.24
N THR A 79 -2.21 15.48 -13.00
CA THR A 79 -0.98 15.23 -12.24
C THR A 79 -1.14 15.81 -10.84
N ALA A 80 -1.13 14.93 -9.83
CA ALA A 80 -1.16 15.27 -8.42
C ALA A 80 0.26 15.25 -7.81
N PRO A 81 0.46 15.78 -6.58
CA PRO A 81 1.73 15.67 -5.88
C PRO A 81 2.22 14.21 -5.70
N GLY A 82 3.54 14.03 -5.56
CA GLY A 82 4.16 12.70 -5.46
C GLY A 82 4.20 11.93 -6.78
N ASP A 83 4.19 12.65 -7.92
CA ASP A 83 4.21 12.11 -9.28
C ASP A 83 3.06 11.14 -9.62
N LYS A 84 1.96 11.21 -8.85
CA LYS A 84 0.74 10.46 -9.14
C LYS A 84 0.00 11.07 -10.33
N VAL A 85 -0.29 10.25 -11.33
CA VAL A 85 -0.99 10.66 -12.55
C VAL A 85 -2.28 9.86 -12.72
N TYR A 86 -3.38 10.58 -12.90
CA TYR A 86 -4.69 10.03 -13.22
C TYR A 86 -5.02 10.34 -14.69
N GLU A 87 -5.56 9.36 -15.41
CA GLU A 87 -6.04 9.55 -16.78
C GLU A 87 -7.55 9.38 -16.81
N VAL A 88 -8.27 10.45 -17.18
CA VAL A 88 -9.73 10.43 -17.33
C VAL A 88 -10.06 10.51 -18.82
N LYS A 89 -10.74 9.49 -19.34
CA LYS A 89 -11.19 9.46 -20.74
C LYS A 89 -12.62 9.96 -20.83
N GLY A 90 -12.92 10.76 -21.86
CA GLY A 90 -14.24 11.33 -22.08
C GLY A 90 -15.36 10.28 -22.09
N LYS A 91 -15.12 9.14 -22.75
CA LYS A 91 -16.07 8.00 -22.76
C LYS A 91 -16.44 7.48 -21.36
N ASP A 92 -15.50 7.52 -20.41
CA ASP A 92 -15.67 6.93 -19.08
C ASP A 92 -16.46 7.88 -18.16
N ILE A 93 -16.55 9.17 -18.52
CA ILE A 93 -17.34 10.19 -17.82
C ILE A 93 -18.58 10.65 -18.60
N SER A 94 -18.95 9.97 -19.70
CA SER A 94 -20.04 10.43 -20.59
C SER A 94 -19.84 11.86 -21.12
N PHE A 95 -18.60 12.23 -21.46
CA PHE A 95 -18.26 13.54 -21.98
C PHE A 95 -18.91 13.78 -23.35
N SER A 96 -19.68 14.86 -23.47
CA SER A 96 -20.34 15.27 -24.70
C SER A 96 -20.44 16.78 -24.83
N LEU A 97 -20.79 17.26 -26.01
CA LEU A 97 -21.20 18.65 -26.17
C LEU A 97 -22.52 18.89 -25.43
N ALA A 98 -22.70 20.11 -24.92
CA ALA A 98 -23.96 20.52 -24.34
C ALA A 98 -25.10 20.50 -25.38
N SER A 99 -26.33 20.33 -24.91
CA SER A 99 -27.52 20.26 -25.79
C SER A 99 -27.72 21.50 -26.67
N ASP A 100 -27.22 22.66 -26.25
CA ASP A 100 -27.26 23.94 -26.97
C ASP A 100 -26.01 24.23 -27.83
N ALA A 101 -25.11 23.26 -27.99
CA ALA A 101 -23.83 23.47 -28.68
C ALA A 101 -24.00 23.97 -30.12
N LYS A 102 -24.98 23.45 -30.87
CA LYS A 102 -25.26 23.91 -32.24
C LYS A 102 -25.64 25.40 -32.29
N ALA A 103 -26.50 25.84 -31.36
CA ALA A 103 -26.89 27.23 -31.25
C ALA A 103 -25.72 28.12 -30.79
N SER A 104 -24.86 27.60 -29.90
CA SER A 104 -23.65 28.30 -29.45
C SER A 104 -22.65 28.49 -30.58
N VAL A 105 -22.38 27.44 -31.38
CA VAL A 105 -21.51 27.53 -32.57
C VAL A 105 -22.06 28.53 -33.58
N GLU A 106 -23.37 28.48 -33.88
CA GLU A 106 -24.00 29.42 -34.81
C GLU A 106 -23.88 30.88 -34.32
N LYS A 107 -24.06 31.09 -33.01
CA LYS A 107 -23.88 32.41 -32.38
C LYS A 107 -22.44 32.90 -32.51
N GLU A 108 -21.46 32.05 -32.24
CA GLU A 108 -20.04 32.42 -32.36
C GLU A 108 -19.66 32.75 -33.81
N ILE A 109 -20.13 31.99 -34.80
CA ILE A 109 -19.89 32.29 -36.22
C ILE A 109 -20.49 33.64 -36.60
N LYS A 110 -21.74 33.90 -36.20
CA LYS A 110 -22.47 35.16 -36.51
C LYS A 110 -21.91 36.39 -35.79
N ALA A 111 -21.24 36.20 -34.65
CA ALA A 111 -20.63 37.28 -33.89
C ALA A 111 -19.30 37.76 -34.50
N GLN A 112 -18.69 37.00 -35.41
CA GLN A 112 -17.44 37.37 -36.07
C GLN A 112 -17.63 38.64 -36.93
N ASN A 113 -16.69 39.59 -36.80
CA ASN A 113 -16.65 40.72 -37.71
C ASN A 113 -16.00 40.29 -39.04
N VAL A 114 -16.80 39.83 -40.00
CA VAL A 114 -16.32 39.27 -41.28
C VAL A 114 -15.34 40.17 -42.04
N PHE A 115 -15.36 41.50 -41.85
CA PHE A 115 -14.42 42.42 -42.51
C PHE A 115 -12.98 42.30 -41.99
N THR A 116 -12.78 41.74 -40.79
CA THR A 116 -11.48 41.55 -40.16
C THR A 116 -10.88 40.17 -40.41
N TRP A 117 -11.49 39.35 -41.28
CA TRP A 117 -10.98 38.01 -41.57
C TRP A 117 -9.47 37.94 -41.92
N PRO A 118 -8.84 38.92 -42.61
CA PRO A 118 -7.41 38.83 -42.88
C PRO A 118 -6.53 38.87 -41.62
N LEU A 119 -7.05 39.42 -40.51
CA LEU A 119 -6.33 39.42 -39.23
C LEU A 119 -6.13 38.00 -38.67
N SER A 120 -7.02 37.07 -39.02
CA SER A 120 -6.94 35.66 -38.61
C SER A 120 -5.67 34.94 -39.09
N LEU A 121 -5.01 35.47 -40.13
CA LEU A 121 -3.70 34.98 -40.60
C LEU A 121 -2.61 35.18 -39.52
N ILE A 122 -2.75 36.19 -38.67
CA ILE A 122 -1.75 36.59 -37.68
C ILE A 122 -2.27 36.35 -36.26
N GLN A 123 -3.57 36.48 -36.02
CA GLN A 123 -4.22 36.39 -34.72
C GLN A 123 -5.13 35.17 -34.66
N PRO A 124 -4.74 34.09 -33.94
CA PRO A 124 -5.64 32.96 -33.71
C PRO A 124 -6.79 33.36 -32.80
N GLU A 125 -7.93 32.69 -32.97
CA GLU A 125 -9.10 32.87 -32.11
C GLU A 125 -9.37 31.61 -31.30
N HIS A 126 -9.81 31.80 -30.06
CA HIS A 126 -10.27 30.73 -29.19
C HIS A 126 -11.73 30.98 -28.81
N LYS A 127 -12.56 29.95 -28.97
CA LYS A 127 -13.99 29.98 -28.69
C LYS A 127 -14.33 28.93 -27.65
N GLU A 128 -15.24 29.27 -26.75
CA GLU A 128 -15.71 28.37 -25.70
C GLU A 128 -17.07 27.81 -26.08
N ILE A 129 -17.13 26.50 -26.29
CA ILE A 129 -18.38 25.76 -26.49
C ILE A 129 -18.56 24.85 -25.29
N LYS A 130 -19.74 24.93 -24.67
CA LYS A 130 -20.07 24.19 -23.45
C LYS A 130 -20.08 22.68 -23.70
N VAL A 131 -19.63 21.97 -22.69
CA VAL A 131 -19.58 20.51 -22.61
C VAL A 131 -20.34 20.04 -21.38
N GLU A 132 -20.73 18.78 -21.38
CA GLU A 132 -21.41 18.12 -20.28
C GLU A 132 -20.71 16.78 -19.99
N TYR A 133 -20.69 16.38 -18.72
CA TYR A 133 -20.19 15.08 -18.27
C TYR A 133 -20.91 14.65 -17.00
N SER A 134 -20.76 13.37 -16.65
CA SER A 134 -21.34 12.80 -15.44
C SER A 134 -20.38 12.98 -14.27
N GLU A 135 -20.75 13.85 -13.33
CA GLU A 135 -19.99 14.09 -12.09
C GLU A 135 -19.75 12.81 -11.29
N SER A 136 -20.78 11.96 -11.14
CA SER A 136 -20.64 10.69 -10.40
C SER A 136 -19.67 9.71 -11.06
N LYS A 137 -19.61 9.69 -12.40
CA LYS A 137 -18.60 8.88 -13.12
C LYS A 137 -17.20 9.49 -12.99
N LEU A 138 -17.09 10.81 -13.01
CA LEU A 138 -15.81 11.49 -12.78
C LEU A 138 -15.28 11.17 -11.36
N GLN A 139 -16.13 11.29 -10.34
CA GLN A 139 -15.79 10.92 -8.97
C GLN A 139 -15.29 9.49 -8.88
N LYS A 140 -15.95 8.54 -9.57
CA LYS A 140 -15.50 7.15 -9.62
C LYS A 140 -14.14 6.98 -10.32
N GLN A 141 -13.84 7.75 -11.36
CA GLN A 141 -12.54 7.69 -12.03
C GLN A 141 -11.41 8.25 -11.17
N LEU A 142 -11.73 9.14 -10.22
CA LEU A 142 -10.79 9.86 -9.38
C LEU A 142 -10.99 9.56 -7.90
N GLU A 143 -11.54 8.39 -7.57
CA GLU A 143 -11.93 8.02 -6.20
C GLU A 143 -10.73 8.12 -5.25
N ASP A 144 -9.59 7.53 -5.63
CA ASP A 144 -8.33 7.59 -4.86
C ASP A 144 -7.83 9.01 -4.55
N LEU A 145 -8.18 10.00 -5.37
CA LEU A 145 -7.78 11.40 -5.21
C LEU A 145 -8.84 12.20 -4.45
N LEU A 146 -10.12 12.04 -4.82
CA LEU A 146 -11.23 12.82 -4.28
C LEU A 146 -11.79 12.25 -2.97
N SER A 147 -11.38 11.04 -2.58
CA SER A 147 -11.66 10.46 -1.26
C SER A 147 -10.60 10.78 -0.21
N LEU A 148 -9.58 11.59 -0.54
CA LEU A 148 -8.56 12.00 0.43
C LEU A 148 -9.18 12.86 1.53
N THR A 149 -8.63 12.73 2.74
CA THR A 149 -8.97 13.59 3.86
C THR A 149 -8.19 14.90 3.78
N LYS A 150 -8.64 15.92 4.50
CA LYS A 150 -7.91 17.19 4.60
C LYS A 150 -6.55 17.03 5.27
N ASP A 151 -6.51 16.21 6.32
CA ASP A 151 -5.29 15.91 7.05
C ASP A 151 -4.51 14.78 6.36
N PRO A 152 -3.18 14.91 6.24
CA PRO A 152 -2.34 13.84 5.69
C PRO A 152 -2.26 12.66 6.66
N VAL A 153 -1.94 11.50 6.11
CA VAL A 153 -1.69 10.27 6.87
C VAL A 153 -0.23 9.88 6.68
N ASN A 154 0.51 9.79 7.78
CA ASN A 154 1.90 9.36 7.77
C ASN A 154 2.04 7.88 7.38
N ALA A 155 3.19 7.52 6.80
CA ALA A 155 3.53 6.12 6.56
C ALA A 155 3.61 5.38 7.90
N THR A 156 3.25 4.10 7.91
CA THR A 156 3.33 3.26 9.12
C THR A 156 3.80 1.86 8.77
N ILE A 157 4.02 1.02 9.79
CA ILE A 157 4.36 -0.39 9.63
C ILE A 157 3.26 -1.22 10.27
N SER A 158 2.63 -2.07 9.48
CA SER A 158 1.64 -3.03 9.95
C SER A 158 2.30 -4.40 10.10
N ILE A 159 2.21 -4.98 11.30
CA ILE A 159 2.60 -6.37 11.57
C ILE A 159 1.33 -7.23 11.51
N ASN A 160 1.37 -8.28 10.70
CA ASN A 160 0.38 -9.35 10.63
C ASN A 160 1.02 -10.65 11.13
N ASP A 161 0.22 -11.69 11.37
CA ASP A 161 0.64 -12.91 12.08
C ASP A 161 1.95 -13.56 11.61
N ASP A 162 2.30 -13.42 10.32
CA ASP A 162 3.47 -14.03 9.70
C ASP A 162 4.37 -13.05 8.90
N THR A 163 3.99 -11.77 8.79
CA THR A 163 4.71 -10.79 7.96
C THR A 163 4.49 -9.36 8.44
N TYR A 164 5.33 -8.42 8.01
CA TYR A 164 5.10 -6.98 8.19
C TYR A 164 5.11 -6.25 6.84
N LYS A 165 4.39 -5.12 6.77
CA LYS A 165 4.32 -4.29 5.57
C LYS A 165 4.46 -2.81 5.94
N VAL A 166 5.29 -2.09 5.18
CA VAL A 166 5.29 -0.63 5.20
C VAL A 166 4.04 -0.15 4.45
N VAL A 167 3.18 0.57 5.14
CA VAL A 167 1.99 1.21 4.59
C VAL A 167 2.41 2.61 4.16
N GLU A 168 2.24 2.92 2.88
CA GLU A 168 2.62 4.22 2.31
C GLU A 168 1.82 5.37 2.92
N ALA A 169 2.48 6.51 3.03
CA ALA A 169 1.86 7.76 3.45
C ALA A 169 0.84 8.24 2.40
N LYS A 170 -0.16 8.99 2.85
CA LYS A 170 -1.16 9.64 1.98
C LYS A 170 -1.13 11.15 2.21
N TYR A 171 -1.16 11.90 1.12
CA TYR A 171 -1.35 13.35 1.17
C TYR A 171 -2.73 13.68 1.73
N GLY A 172 -2.79 14.81 2.45
CA GLY A 172 -4.05 15.49 2.72
C GLY A 172 -4.41 16.37 1.52
N ALA A 173 -5.71 16.59 1.28
CA ALA A 173 -6.18 17.43 0.18
C ALA A 173 -7.45 18.22 0.53
N ASP A 174 -7.55 19.46 0.04
CA ASP A 174 -8.83 20.14 -0.11
C ASP A 174 -9.52 19.61 -1.37
N THR A 175 -10.28 18.52 -1.20
CA THR A 175 -10.91 17.81 -2.32
C THR A 175 -11.93 18.66 -3.08
N ALA A 176 -12.53 19.66 -2.44
CA ALA A 176 -13.44 20.59 -3.11
C ALA A 176 -12.68 21.55 -4.04
N ALA A 177 -11.54 22.09 -3.58
CA ALA A 177 -10.67 22.92 -4.42
C ALA A 177 -10.07 22.13 -5.58
N VAL A 178 -9.61 20.89 -5.31
CA VAL A 178 -9.10 19.97 -6.34
C VAL A 178 -10.18 19.64 -7.37
N GLN A 179 -11.39 19.30 -6.92
CA GLN A 179 -12.48 18.98 -7.85
C GLN A 179 -12.83 20.18 -8.74
N LYS A 180 -12.89 21.39 -8.18
CA LYS A 180 -13.12 22.61 -8.95
C LYS A 180 -12.07 22.83 -10.05
N GLU A 181 -10.79 22.61 -9.75
CA GLU A 181 -9.69 22.73 -10.72
C GLU A 181 -9.83 21.71 -11.87
N ILE A 182 -10.24 20.49 -11.54
CA ILE A 182 -10.50 19.43 -12.53
C ILE A 182 -11.72 19.78 -13.39
N ASP A 183 -12.79 20.26 -12.79
CA ASP A 183 -14.00 20.68 -13.49
C ASP A 183 -13.71 21.84 -14.47
N GLU A 184 -12.95 22.85 -14.04
CA GLU A 184 -12.49 23.96 -14.90
C GLU A 184 -11.64 23.44 -16.07
N ALA A 185 -10.74 22.50 -15.82
CA ALA A 185 -9.89 21.91 -16.85
C ALA A 185 -10.67 21.09 -17.89
N ILE A 186 -11.70 20.35 -17.45
CA ILE A 186 -12.60 19.58 -18.33
C ILE A 186 -13.49 20.52 -19.13
N ASN A 187 -14.06 21.56 -18.51
CA ASN A 187 -14.89 22.56 -19.18
C ASN A 187 -14.11 23.34 -20.24
N ASN A 188 -12.83 23.61 -19.99
CA ASN A 188 -11.90 24.21 -20.94
C ASN A 188 -11.32 23.20 -21.95
N GLN A 189 -11.74 21.93 -21.87
CA GLN A 189 -11.36 20.84 -22.78
C GLN A 189 -9.83 20.65 -22.88
N THR A 190 -9.13 20.90 -21.77
CA THR A 190 -7.69 20.71 -21.65
C THR A 190 -7.32 19.23 -21.62
N TYR A 191 -6.14 18.87 -22.11
CA TYR A 191 -5.65 17.48 -22.11
C TYR A 191 -4.66 17.17 -20.99
N GLN A 192 -4.17 18.20 -20.30
CA GLN A 192 -3.23 18.07 -19.21
C GLN A 192 -3.57 19.10 -18.13
N LEU A 193 -3.60 18.65 -16.89
CA LEU A 193 -3.77 19.45 -15.71
C LEU A 193 -2.71 19.03 -14.69
N THR A 194 -1.98 20.00 -14.16
CA THR A 194 -1.13 19.80 -12.98
C THR A 194 -1.81 20.51 -11.83
N LEU A 195 -2.25 19.76 -10.82
CA LEU A 195 -3.02 20.31 -9.71
C LEU A 195 -2.17 21.28 -8.88
N ASN A 196 -2.82 22.33 -8.38
CA ASN A 196 -2.16 23.28 -7.50
C ASN A 196 -1.72 22.58 -6.20
N LYS A 197 -0.42 22.67 -5.89
CA LYS A 197 0.18 22.07 -4.69
C LYS A 197 -0.34 22.68 -3.40
N ASP A 198 -0.83 23.93 -3.43
CA ASP A 198 -1.41 24.59 -2.25
C ASP A 198 -2.72 23.92 -1.78
N ASN A 199 -3.36 23.12 -2.64
CA ASN A 199 -4.53 22.33 -2.29
C ASN A 199 -4.17 21.04 -1.53
N PHE A 200 -2.88 20.77 -1.30
CA PHE A 200 -2.39 19.53 -0.69
C PHE A 200 -1.50 19.79 0.51
N THR A 201 -1.59 18.89 1.49
CA THR A 201 -0.72 18.84 2.65
C THR A 201 0.13 17.58 2.59
N ALA A 202 1.45 17.72 2.60
CA ALA A 202 2.36 16.59 2.60
C ALA A 202 2.36 15.86 3.96
N PRO A 203 2.47 14.52 3.98
CA PRO A 203 2.74 13.80 5.22
C PRO A 203 4.13 14.14 5.74
N GLU A 204 4.29 14.12 7.05
CA GLU A 204 5.58 14.36 7.71
C GLU A 204 6.50 13.15 7.58
N ILE A 205 5.93 11.95 7.69
CA ILE A 205 6.65 10.68 7.61
C ILE A 205 6.24 9.95 6.35
N THR A 206 7.22 9.67 5.49
CA THR A 206 7.08 8.87 4.27
C THR A 206 7.70 7.49 4.48
N SER A 207 7.47 6.57 3.54
CA SER A 207 8.08 5.24 3.57
C SER A 207 9.61 5.27 3.51
N GLU A 208 10.19 6.39 3.08
CA GLU A 208 11.64 6.60 2.98
C GLU A 208 12.21 7.36 4.19
N SER A 209 11.35 7.83 5.11
CA SER A 209 11.78 8.53 6.32
C SER A 209 12.68 7.67 7.20
N GLU A 210 13.62 8.31 7.89
CA GLU A 210 14.58 7.66 8.78
C GLU A 210 13.87 6.81 9.85
N GLN A 211 12.74 7.27 10.38
CA GLN A 211 11.91 6.55 11.35
C GLN A 211 11.46 5.18 10.82
N ILE A 212 10.86 5.14 9.63
CA ILE A 212 10.38 3.90 9.00
C ILE A 212 11.56 2.98 8.70
N THR A 213 12.63 3.52 8.10
CA THR A 213 13.79 2.69 7.74
C THR A 213 14.51 2.12 8.97
N ASN A 214 14.58 2.85 10.08
CA ASN A 214 15.15 2.37 11.33
C ASN A 214 14.24 1.34 12.01
N ALA A 215 12.94 1.55 12.02
CA ALA A 215 11.97 0.58 12.52
C ALA A 215 12.03 -0.74 11.75
N VAL A 216 12.07 -0.69 10.41
CA VAL A 216 12.25 -1.87 9.55
C VAL A 216 13.56 -2.60 9.86
N LYS A 217 14.69 -1.88 9.98
CA LYS A 217 15.97 -2.49 10.37
C LYS A 217 15.89 -3.18 11.74
N LYS A 218 15.17 -2.60 12.69
CA LYS A 218 15.00 -3.17 14.03
C LYS A 218 14.12 -4.42 14.01
N ILE A 219 13.01 -4.42 13.27
CA ILE A 219 12.18 -5.61 13.02
C ILE A 219 13.04 -6.71 12.39
N GLU A 220 13.80 -6.41 11.34
CA GLU A 220 14.69 -7.39 10.69
C GLU A 220 15.80 -7.89 11.62
N SER A 221 16.25 -7.09 12.57
CA SER A 221 17.16 -7.53 13.62
C SER A 221 16.51 -8.56 14.54
N TYR A 222 15.27 -8.32 14.98
CA TYR A 222 14.50 -9.30 15.77
C TYR A 222 14.19 -10.57 14.95
N LEU A 223 13.89 -10.45 13.66
CA LEU A 223 13.62 -11.62 12.82
C LEU A 223 14.84 -12.54 12.59
N LYS A 224 16.05 -12.05 12.93
CA LYS A 224 17.27 -12.86 12.96
C LYS A 224 17.47 -13.59 14.28
N SER A 225 16.88 -13.11 15.38
CA SER A 225 16.91 -13.80 16.66
C SER A 225 15.86 -14.91 16.71
N THR A 226 16.20 -16.05 16.11
CA THR A 226 15.46 -17.30 16.33
C THR A 226 16.01 -17.99 17.58
N VAL A 227 15.12 -18.35 18.50
CA VAL A 227 15.48 -19.12 19.70
C VAL A 227 15.02 -20.56 19.52
N SER A 228 15.97 -21.50 19.55
CA SER A 228 15.70 -22.93 19.48
C SER A 228 15.84 -23.57 20.86
N TYR A 229 14.76 -24.18 21.32
CA TYR A 229 14.71 -24.99 22.52
C TYR A 229 14.87 -26.46 22.14
N THR A 230 15.83 -27.13 22.75
CA THR A 230 16.08 -28.57 22.60
C THR A 230 16.00 -29.19 23.99
N ILE A 231 15.15 -30.19 24.25
CA ILE A 231 15.07 -30.92 25.54
C ILE A 231 14.92 -32.42 25.22
N GLY A 232 15.96 -33.22 25.45
CA GLY A 232 15.99 -34.58 24.91
C GLY A 232 15.84 -34.55 23.37
N ASP A 233 14.84 -35.28 22.84
CA ASP A 233 14.50 -35.28 21.42
C ASP A 233 13.45 -34.21 21.04
N SER A 234 12.80 -33.61 22.02
CA SER A 234 11.82 -32.54 21.82
C SER A 234 12.49 -31.24 21.38
N LYS A 235 12.00 -30.64 20.29
CA LYS A 235 12.44 -29.34 19.79
C LYS A 235 11.27 -28.38 19.63
N LYS A 236 11.44 -27.14 20.10
CA LYS A 236 10.51 -26.01 19.85
C LYS A 236 11.33 -24.83 19.38
N VAL A 237 10.90 -24.18 18.31
CA VAL A 237 11.57 -23.00 17.77
C VAL A 237 10.63 -21.81 17.89
N MET A 238 11.14 -20.70 18.42
CA MET A 238 10.52 -19.40 18.24
C MET A 238 10.87 -18.91 16.84
N ASP A 239 10.01 -19.23 15.88
CA ASP A 239 10.21 -18.86 14.49
C ASP A 239 9.91 -17.37 14.23
N LYS A 240 10.11 -16.92 12.99
CA LYS A 240 9.89 -15.52 12.62
C LYS A 240 8.46 -15.05 12.89
N ALA A 241 7.46 -15.90 12.71
CA ALA A 241 6.06 -15.56 12.96
C ALA A 241 5.82 -15.38 14.46
N SER A 242 6.35 -16.28 15.29
CA SER A 242 6.34 -16.12 16.76
C SER A 242 7.07 -14.86 17.22
N VAL A 243 8.21 -14.52 16.60
CA VAL A 243 8.91 -13.27 16.89
C VAL A 243 8.05 -12.05 16.54
N LEU A 244 7.47 -11.99 15.32
CA LEU A 244 6.60 -10.87 14.92
C LEU A 244 5.41 -10.69 15.87
N LYS A 245 4.82 -11.79 16.34
CA LYS A 245 3.68 -11.76 17.26
C LYS A 245 4.01 -11.08 18.58
N VAL A 246 5.25 -11.14 19.05
CA VAL A 246 5.65 -10.50 20.32
C VAL A 246 6.21 -9.09 20.15
N LEU A 247 6.30 -8.56 18.94
CA LEU A 247 6.74 -7.18 18.72
C LEU A 247 5.59 -6.17 18.89
N SER A 248 5.99 -4.94 19.21
CA SER A 248 5.14 -3.75 19.16
C SER A 248 5.89 -2.61 18.49
N ILE A 249 5.12 -1.67 17.92
CA ILE A 249 5.62 -0.45 17.30
C ILE A 249 4.89 0.71 18.00
N SER A 250 5.64 1.63 18.60
CA SER A 250 5.08 2.81 19.24
C SER A 250 4.59 3.85 18.22
N ASP A 251 3.89 4.88 18.69
CA ASP A 251 3.52 6.04 17.88
C ASP A 251 4.75 6.83 17.37
N THR A 252 5.91 6.64 18.01
CA THR A 252 7.22 7.21 17.60
C THR A 252 8.05 6.28 16.71
N TYR A 253 7.45 5.18 16.23
CA TYR A 253 8.09 4.15 15.39
C TYR A 253 9.18 3.35 16.10
N ASP A 254 9.24 3.39 17.43
CA ASP A 254 10.16 2.55 18.18
C ASP A 254 9.64 1.11 18.22
N VAL A 255 10.51 0.17 17.84
CA VAL A 255 10.17 -1.26 17.78
C VAL A 255 10.74 -1.95 19.02
N THR A 256 9.86 -2.52 19.83
CA THR A 256 10.21 -3.22 21.08
C THR A 256 9.50 -4.55 21.20
N VAL A 257 9.97 -5.39 22.12
CA VAL A 257 9.23 -6.58 22.54
C VAL A 257 8.10 -6.14 23.48
N ASP A 258 6.89 -6.58 23.17
CA ASP A 258 5.70 -6.41 24.00
C ASP A 258 5.73 -7.41 25.16
N ASP A 259 5.86 -6.91 26.38
CA ASP A 259 5.98 -7.74 27.58
C ASP A 259 4.76 -8.65 27.79
N ALA A 260 3.55 -8.19 27.49
CA ALA A 260 2.35 -9.00 27.67
C ALA A 260 2.29 -10.15 26.65
N LYS A 261 2.66 -9.88 25.40
CA LYS A 261 2.71 -10.91 24.34
C LYS A 261 3.86 -11.89 24.57
N LEU A 262 5.02 -11.41 25.03
CA LEU A 262 6.13 -12.28 25.39
C LEU A 262 5.77 -13.18 26.58
N GLN A 263 5.12 -12.64 27.61
CA GLN A 263 4.64 -13.43 28.74
C GLN A 263 3.67 -14.53 28.31
N ALA A 264 2.73 -14.22 27.40
CA ALA A 264 1.82 -15.21 26.84
C ALA A 264 2.55 -16.34 26.09
N TYR A 265 3.63 -16.01 25.37
CA TYR A 265 4.48 -17.01 24.73
C TYR A 265 5.21 -17.90 25.76
N VAL A 266 5.74 -17.31 26.84
CA VAL A 266 6.37 -18.06 27.94
C VAL A 266 5.36 -18.97 28.65
N ASP A 267 4.11 -18.52 28.79
CA ASP A 267 3.02 -19.33 29.34
C ASP A 267 2.68 -20.54 28.45
N GLU A 268 2.64 -20.34 27.12
CA GLU A 268 2.50 -21.44 26.15
C GLU A 268 3.68 -22.42 26.25
N LEU A 269 4.90 -21.91 26.38
CA LEU A 269 6.11 -22.71 26.53
C LEU A 269 6.04 -23.57 27.80
N ALA A 270 5.64 -22.99 28.92
CA ALA A 270 5.43 -23.71 30.18
C ALA A 270 4.33 -24.77 30.07
N ALA A 271 3.21 -24.47 29.40
CA ALA A 271 2.13 -25.45 29.20
C ALA A 271 2.60 -26.67 28.38
N ASN A 272 3.44 -26.42 27.37
CA ASN A 272 4.03 -27.47 26.53
C ASN A 272 5.05 -28.33 27.31
N PHE A 273 5.94 -27.69 28.07
CA PHE A 273 7.11 -28.36 28.65
C PHE A 273 6.99 -28.79 30.12
N ASN A 274 6.10 -28.22 30.92
CA ASN A 274 5.96 -28.64 32.31
C ASN A 274 5.40 -30.07 32.37
N THR A 275 5.99 -30.93 33.20
CA THR A 275 5.47 -32.28 33.49
C THR A 275 5.04 -32.43 34.95
N TYR A 276 5.38 -31.46 35.82
CA TYR A 276 4.94 -31.44 37.21
C TYR A 276 3.42 -31.56 37.31
N GLY A 277 2.97 -32.56 38.07
CA GLY A 277 1.55 -32.84 38.28
C GLY A 277 0.79 -33.39 37.07
N LYS A 278 1.40 -33.48 35.87
CA LYS A 278 0.76 -34.06 34.69
C LYS A 278 0.51 -35.55 34.90
N VAL A 279 -0.58 -36.03 34.33
CA VAL A 279 -0.90 -37.46 34.22
C VAL A 279 -0.09 -38.04 33.05
N ARG A 280 0.56 -39.17 33.27
CA ARG A 280 1.37 -39.87 32.28
C ARG A 280 1.11 -41.37 32.33
N THR A 281 1.32 -42.05 31.20
CA THR A 281 1.31 -43.51 31.14
C THR A 281 2.57 -44.06 31.78
N PHE A 282 2.44 -45.00 32.70
CA PHE A 282 3.56 -45.69 33.35
C PHE A 282 3.40 -47.20 33.23
N ARG A 283 4.46 -47.87 32.78
CA ARG A 283 4.55 -49.33 32.66
C ARG A 283 5.06 -49.90 33.99
N THR A 284 4.19 -50.58 34.73
CA THR A 284 4.53 -51.15 36.05
C THR A 284 5.44 -52.37 35.92
N GLN A 285 6.15 -52.69 37.00
CA GLN A 285 6.94 -53.92 37.12
C GLN A 285 6.08 -55.19 37.18
N ALA A 286 4.79 -55.06 37.50
CA ALA A 286 3.80 -56.14 37.39
C ALA A 286 3.36 -56.41 35.93
N GLY A 287 3.66 -55.48 35.02
CA GLY A 287 3.34 -55.62 33.61
C GLY A 287 1.99 -55.02 33.21
N ASP A 288 1.54 -53.99 33.92
CA ASP A 288 0.36 -53.19 33.59
C ASP A 288 0.74 -51.80 33.07
N ASP A 289 -0.11 -51.20 32.24
CA ASP A 289 0.00 -49.78 31.85
C ASP A 289 -1.02 -48.98 32.65
N ILE A 290 -0.54 -48.05 33.48
CA ILE A 290 -1.38 -47.23 34.35
C ILE A 290 -1.28 -45.74 33.98
N GLN A 291 -2.30 -44.98 34.34
CA GLN A 291 -2.25 -43.51 34.30
C GLN A 291 -1.90 -43.00 35.69
N ILE A 292 -0.76 -42.32 35.83
CA ILE A 292 -0.29 -41.77 37.11
C ILE A 292 -0.02 -40.27 36.98
N GLY A 293 -0.60 -39.48 37.87
CA GLY A 293 -0.44 -38.02 37.90
C GLY A 293 -0.44 -37.48 39.31
N GLY A 294 -0.24 -36.17 39.45
CA GLY A 294 0.01 -35.55 40.74
C GLY A 294 1.42 -35.84 41.28
N GLY A 295 1.57 -35.67 42.59
CA GLY A 295 2.87 -35.68 43.26
C GLY A 295 3.69 -34.40 43.03
N ASP A 296 4.97 -34.43 43.39
CA ASP A 296 5.87 -33.27 43.37
C ASP A 296 7.08 -33.41 42.42
N TYR A 297 7.03 -34.40 41.52
CA TYR A 297 8.07 -34.67 40.53
C TYR A 297 7.69 -34.21 39.12
N GLY A 298 8.70 -33.74 38.39
CA GLY A 298 8.62 -33.36 36.98
C GLY A 298 9.31 -32.04 36.68
N TYR A 299 9.30 -31.63 35.42
CA TYR A 299 9.80 -30.36 34.94
C TYR A 299 8.85 -29.21 35.31
N ILE A 300 9.42 -28.10 35.77
CA ILE A 300 8.73 -26.81 35.98
C ILE A 300 9.59 -25.70 35.38
N LEU A 301 9.10 -25.09 34.30
CA LEU A 301 9.68 -23.91 33.68
C LEU A 301 9.62 -22.73 34.66
N ASP A 302 10.75 -22.07 34.86
CA ASP A 302 10.84 -20.81 35.59
C ASP A 302 10.42 -19.66 34.67
N LYS A 303 9.16 -19.25 34.76
CA LYS A 303 8.57 -18.27 33.84
C LYS A 303 9.24 -16.90 33.93
N ASP A 304 9.62 -16.47 35.13
CA ASP A 304 10.22 -15.14 35.33
C ASP A 304 11.64 -15.11 34.77
N SER A 305 12.43 -16.16 35.06
CA SER A 305 13.78 -16.28 34.48
C SER A 305 13.74 -16.47 32.97
N GLU A 306 12.80 -17.28 32.46
CA GLU A 306 12.64 -17.52 31.02
C GLU A 306 12.22 -16.26 30.28
N PHE A 307 11.28 -15.48 30.82
CA PHE A 307 10.87 -14.21 30.25
C PHE A 307 12.07 -13.25 30.07
N ASN A 308 12.86 -13.08 31.12
CA ASN A 308 14.03 -12.19 31.09
C ASN A 308 15.09 -12.67 30.10
N GLN A 309 15.38 -13.98 30.09
CA GLN A 309 16.36 -14.55 29.17
C GLN A 309 15.88 -14.45 27.72
N LEU A 310 14.64 -14.83 27.44
CA LEU A 310 14.07 -14.77 26.09
C LEU A 310 14.01 -13.34 25.55
N LYS A 311 13.65 -12.36 26.39
CA LYS A 311 13.71 -10.94 26.02
C LYS A 311 15.12 -10.53 25.59
N SER A 312 16.13 -10.91 26.39
CA SER A 312 17.54 -10.65 26.06
C SER A 312 17.99 -11.34 24.77
N ASP A 313 17.58 -12.60 24.55
CA ASP A 313 17.89 -13.36 23.34
C ASP A 313 17.30 -12.67 22.10
N LEU A 314 16.05 -12.21 22.18
CA LEU A 314 15.39 -11.48 21.10
C LEU A 314 16.10 -10.16 20.80
N GLU A 315 16.44 -9.39 21.83
CA GLU A 315 17.13 -8.09 21.71
C GLU A 315 18.54 -8.21 21.13
N SER A 316 19.19 -9.37 21.30
CA SER A 316 20.53 -9.63 20.75
C SER A 316 20.55 -9.68 19.22
N GLY A 317 19.43 -10.02 18.57
CA GLY A 317 19.34 -10.22 17.12
C GLY A 317 20.15 -11.41 16.59
N MET A 318 20.54 -12.35 17.46
CA MET A 318 21.33 -13.53 17.13
C MET A 318 20.52 -14.82 17.30
N MET A 319 20.88 -15.85 16.53
CA MET A 319 20.34 -17.19 16.75
C MET A 319 20.90 -17.77 18.04
N VAL A 320 20.02 -18.28 18.90
CA VAL A 320 20.40 -18.89 20.18
C VAL A 320 19.80 -20.29 20.25
N GLU A 321 20.61 -21.26 20.64
CA GLU A 321 20.15 -22.61 21.00
C GLU A 321 20.43 -22.84 22.49
N ARG A 322 19.37 -23.12 23.26
CA ARG A 322 19.47 -23.34 24.71
C ARG A 322 18.32 -24.18 25.26
N GLN A 323 18.48 -24.67 26.48
CA GLN A 323 17.36 -25.19 27.27
C GLN A 323 16.50 -24.02 27.79
N PRO A 324 15.21 -24.23 28.10
CA PRO A 324 14.45 -23.28 28.91
C PRO A 324 15.05 -23.11 30.30
N MET A 325 14.72 -22.00 30.95
CA MET A 325 15.03 -21.79 32.36
C MET A 325 14.12 -22.69 33.21
N TRP A 326 14.72 -23.51 34.07
CA TRP A 326 13.99 -24.47 34.90
C TRP A 326 14.06 -24.09 36.37
N SER A 327 12.92 -24.06 37.06
CA SER A 327 12.86 -24.03 38.53
C SER A 327 12.94 -25.44 39.13
N GLN A 328 12.53 -26.45 38.34
CA GLN A 328 12.66 -27.86 38.66
C GLN A 328 12.91 -28.67 37.39
N THR A 329 13.82 -29.63 37.47
CA THR A 329 14.12 -30.60 36.40
C THR A 329 13.75 -32.02 36.83
N ALA A 330 13.55 -32.90 35.85
CA ALA A 330 13.44 -34.34 36.04
C ALA A 330 14.73 -35.05 35.60
N GLN A 331 14.87 -36.35 35.92
CA GLN A 331 16.00 -37.16 35.47
C GLN A 331 15.80 -37.71 34.05
N GLY A 332 14.56 -38.05 33.69
CA GLY A 332 14.23 -38.54 32.36
C GLY A 332 14.10 -37.42 31.31
N THR A 333 13.56 -37.74 30.13
CA THR A 333 13.28 -36.75 29.08
C THR A 333 11.90 -36.11 29.27
N LEU A 334 11.46 -35.19 28.41
CA LEU A 334 10.08 -34.69 28.49
C LEU A 334 9.03 -35.78 28.19
N GLU A 335 9.35 -36.71 27.31
CA GLU A 335 8.47 -37.81 26.89
C GLU A 335 8.37 -38.91 27.95
N ASN A 336 9.46 -39.14 28.71
CA ASN A 336 9.49 -40.04 29.85
C ASN A 336 10.28 -39.41 30.99
N ASP A 337 9.64 -38.52 31.75
CA ASP A 337 10.31 -37.74 32.79
C ASP A 337 10.72 -38.58 34.01
N ILE A 338 10.01 -39.68 34.28
CA ILE A 338 10.36 -40.67 35.32
C ILE A 338 11.70 -41.35 35.01
N GLY A 339 12.01 -41.56 33.72
CA GLY A 339 13.23 -42.24 33.29
C GLY A 339 13.19 -43.76 33.50
N ASP A 340 14.38 -44.37 33.64
CA ASP A 340 14.56 -45.82 33.78
C ASP A 340 15.04 -46.25 35.18
N THR A 341 15.20 -45.28 36.09
CA THR A 341 15.71 -45.50 37.43
C THR A 341 14.76 -44.87 38.44
N TYR A 342 14.03 -45.69 39.18
CA TYR A 342 12.95 -45.25 40.05
C TYR A 342 12.64 -46.27 41.15
N VAL A 343 11.82 -45.85 42.12
CA VAL A 343 11.18 -46.73 43.09
C VAL A 343 9.69 -46.80 42.76
N GLU A 344 9.20 -48.00 42.48
CA GLU A 344 7.77 -48.26 42.27
C GLU A 344 7.16 -48.81 43.55
N ILE A 345 6.07 -48.19 44.01
CA ILE A 345 5.30 -48.64 45.16
C ILE A 345 3.96 -49.15 44.65
N ASP A 346 3.79 -50.47 44.63
CA ASP A 346 2.57 -51.13 44.19
C ASP A 346 1.67 -51.39 45.42
N TYR A 347 0.61 -50.59 45.57
CA TYR A 347 -0.35 -50.75 46.66
C TYR A 347 -1.27 -51.96 46.49
N THR A 348 -1.51 -52.44 45.25
CA THR A 348 -2.36 -53.61 45.00
C THR A 348 -1.65 -54.88 45.46
N ASN A 349 -0.37 -55.01 45.15
CA ASN A 349 0.44 -56.16 45.52
C ASN A 349 1.22 -55.98 46.84
N GLN A 350 1.15 -54.79 47.46
CA GLN A 350 1.85 -54.42 48.69
C GLN A 350 3.36 -54.71 48.62
N VAL A 351 3.99 -54.26 47.54
CA VAL A 351 5.41 -54.49 47.25
C VAL A 351 6.04 -53.22 46.72
N MET A 352 7.29 -52.99 47.13
CA MET A 352 8.15 -51.97 46.56
C MET A 352 9.16 -52.63 45.64
N TYR A 353 9.37 -52.03 44.47
CA TYR A 353 10.43 -52.37 43.54
C TYR A 353 11.41 -51.20 43.45
N TYR A 354 12.71 -51.49 43.51
CA TYR A 354 13.73 -50.57 43.08
C TYR A 354 14.25 -51.01 41.71
N VAL A 355 14.11 -50.11 40.75
CA VAL A 355 14.50 -50.28 39.35
C VAL A 355 15.69 -49.37 39.09
N LEU A 356 16.75 -49.94 38.52
CA LEU A 356 17.98 -49.25 38.15
C LEU A 356 18.29 -49.59 36.69
N HIS A 357 18.36 -48.56 35.84
CA HIS A 357 18.60 -48.70 34.40
C HIS A 357 17.63 -49.67 33.70
N GLY A 358 16.35 -49.60 34.08
CA GLY A 358 15.27 -50.43 33.55
C GLY A 358 15.19 -51.83 34.16
N GLU A 359 16.17 -52.24 34.95
CA GLU A 359 16.22 -53.56 35.58
C GLU A 359 15.82 -53.51 37.06
N ARG A 360 15.01 -54.47 37.48
CA ARG A 360 14.63 -54.65 38.89
C ARG A 360 15.81 -55.20 39.68
N VAL A 361 16.41 -54.38 40.54
CA VAL A 361 17.57 -54.75 41.34
C VAL A 361 17.22 -55.10 42.80
N PHE A 362 16.07 -54.64 43.28
CA PHE A 362 15.59 -54.98 44.62
C PHE A 362 14.05 -54.99 44.68
N SER A 363 13.50 -55.82 45.57
CA SER A 363 12.08 -55.83 45.89
C SER A 363 11.85 -56.20 47.35
N SER A 364 10.87 -55.57 47.99
CA SER A 364 10.46 -55.90 49.36
C SER A 364 8.96 -55.75 49.53
N PRO A 365 8.29 -56.62 50.31
CA PRO A 365 6.96 -56.33 50.82
C PRO A 365 6.95 -54.99 51.58
N ILE A 366 5.84 -54.27 51.49
CA ILE A 366 5.58 -53.03 52.22
C ILE A 366 4.23 -53.08 52.92
N VAL A 367 3.95 -52.07 53.74
CA VAL A 367 2.62 -51.81 54.30
C VAL A 367 2.28 -50.35 54.01
N SER A 368 1.28 -50.11 53.17
CA SER A 368 0.82 -48.75 52.84
C SER A 368 -0.14 -48.18 53.89
N GLY A 369 -0.44 -46.88 53.79
CA GLY A 369 -1.40 -46.19 54.66
C GLY A 369 -2.82 -46.78 54.61
N ASN A 370 -3.57 -46.61 55.69
CA ASN A 370 -4.91 -47.19 55.83
C ASN A 370 -5.99 -46.23 55.31
N LEU A 371 -6.58 -46.57 54.16
CA LEU A 371 -7.65 -45.79 53.52
C LEU A 371 -8.88 -45.63 54.43
N ASN A 372 -9.26 -46.65 55.20
CA ASN A 372 -10.43 -46.61 56.09
C ASN A 372 -10.27 -45.64 57.27
N MET A 373 -9.03 -45.26 57.60
CA MET A 373 -8.72 -44.30 58.65
C MET A 373 -8.45 -42.89 58.11
N GLY A 374 -8.64 -42.67 56.80
CA GLY A 374 -8.29 -41.40 56.16
C GLY A 374 -6.78 -41.12 56.11
N SER A 375 -5.94 -42.14 56.31
CA SER A 375 -4.48 -42.05 56.31
C SER A 375 -3.84 -42.81 55.15
N GLY A 376 -4.55 -42.87 54.01
CA GLY A 376 -4.06 -43.50 52.79
C GLY A 376 -2.77 -42.85 52.29
N SER A 377 -1.84 -43.67 51.82
CA SER A 377 -0.67 -43.17 51.09
C SER A 377 -1.13 -42.53 49.77
N PRO A 378 -0.71 -41.31 49.43
CA PRO A 378 -1.19 -40.64 48.23
C PRO A 378 -0.62 -41.30 46.97
N ASP A 379 -1.41 -41.27 45.90
CA ASP A 379 -0.96 -41.63 44.55
C ASP A 379 -0.20 -40.45 43.93
N GLY A 380 0.79 -40.76 43.10
CA GLY A 380 1.48 -39.77 42.29
C GLY A 380 2.94 -40.08 42.07
N VAL A 381 3.62 -39.15 41.41
CA VAL A 381 5.06 -39.26 41.12
C VAL A 381 5.80 -38.29 42.04
N PHE A 382 6.65 -38.84 42.89
CA PHE A 382 7.32 -38.10 43.96
C PHE A 382 8.84 -38.16 43.80
N ARG A 383 9.53 -37.10 44.24
CA ARG A 383 10.99 -37.12 44.38
C ARG A 383 11.40 -37.63 45.76
N ILE A 384 12.54 -38.31 45.83
CA ILE A 384 13.18 -38.60 47.11
C ILE A 384 13.79 -37.30 47.65
N LYS A 385 13.28 -36.82 48.78
CA LYS A 385 13.79 -35.62 49.47
C LYS A 385 14.89 -36.02 50.44
N TYR A 386 15.98 -35.25 50.48
CA TYR A 386 17.10 -35.43 51.41
C TYR A 386 17.34 -34.17 52.23
#